data_AF-A0A382RC90-F1
#
_entry.id   AF-A0A382RC90-F1
#
_cell.length_a   1.000
_cell.length_b   1.000
_cell.length_c   1.000
_cell.angle_alpha   90.00
_cell.angle_beta   90.00
_cell.angle_gamma   90.00
#
_symmetry.space_group_name_H-M   'P 1'
#
loop_
_entity.id
_entity.type
_entity.pdbx_description
1 polymer ?
#
loop_
_entity_poly.entity_id
_entity_poly.type
_entity_poly.pdbx_seq_one_letter_code
_entity_poly.pdbx_strand_id
1 'polypeptide(L)' 'MSASGDIRENIEAIEEAYEFMLAYAAQGRAEEGAGADGAQIRTFLIRFSAAVESIAEALEEITQSN' A
#
# COMPACT_ATOMS: atom_id res chain seq x y z
N MET A 1 17.59 -7.95 -7.58
CA MET A 1 17.02 -6.58 -7.71
C MET A 1 17.83 -5.66 -6.80
N SER A 2 18.05 -4.40 -7.20
CA SER A 2 18.72 -3.42 -6.34
C SER A 2 17.69 -2.86 -5.35
N ALA A 3 18.08 -2.57 -4.10
CA ALA A 3 17.19 -2.01 -3.07
C ALA A 3 16.41 -0.76 -3.52
N SER A 4 16.96 0.03 -4.45
CA SER A 4 16.28 1.19 -5.02
C SER A 4 15.11 0.84 -5.97
N GLY A 5 15.14 -0.35 -6.59
CA GLY A 5 14.02 -0.87 -7.39
C GLY A 5 12.83 -1.25 -6.50
N ASP A 6 13.12 -1.90 -5.37
CA ASP A 6 12.12 -2.29 -4.37
C ASP A 6 11.41 -1.07 -3.75
N ILE A 7 12.16 -0.02 -3.38
CA ILE A 7 11.55 1.18 -2.76
C ILE A 7 10.58 1.87 -3.73
N ARG A 8 10.92 1.97 -5.01
CA ARG A 8 10.03 2.59 -6.01
C ARG A 8 8.73 1.82 -6.16
N GLU A 9 8.81 0.50 -6.33
CA GLU A 9 7.63 -0.35 -6.51
C GLU A 9 6.72 -0.30 -5.28
N ASN A 10 7.30 -0.24 -4.08
CA ASN A 10 6.53 -0.06 -2.84
C ASN A 10 5.86 1.32 -2.74
N ILE A 11 6.51 2.41 -3.20
CA ILE A 11 5.88 3.74 -3.27
C ILE A 11 4.69 3.72 -4.24
N GLU A 12 4.86 3.11 -5.43
CA GLU A 12 3.77 2.98 -6.41
C GLU A 12 2.58 2.18 -5.83
N ALA A 13 2.84 1.12 -5.08
CA ALA A 13 1.79 0.35 -4.41
C ALA A 13 1.05 1.16 -3.32
N ILE A 14 1.76 2.02 -2.59
CA ILE A 14 1.18 2.95 -1.60
C ILE A 14 0.28 3.97 -2.27
N GLU A 15 0.74 4.57 -3.38
CA GLU A 15 -0.03 5.54 -4.17
C GLU A 15 -1.30 4.90 -4.75
N GLU A 16 -1.20 3.73 -5.39
CA GLU A 16 -2.32 2.98 -5.95
C GLU A 16 -3.38 2.67 -4.88
N ALA A 17 -2.94 2.20 -3.71
CA ALA A 17 -3.85 1.91 -2.59
C ALA A 17 -4.50 3.19 -2.04
N TYR A 18 -3.76 4.29 -1.93
CA TYR A 18 -4.30 5.57 -1.46
C TYR A 18 -5.34 6.14 -2.42
N GLU A 19 -5.08 6.11 -3.73
CA GLU A 19 -6.04 6.54 -4.76
C GLU A 19 -7.31 5.68 -4.72
N PHE A 20 -7.17 4.36 -4.57
CA PHE A 20 -8.31 3.47 -4.41
C PHE A 20 -9.12 3.83 -3.16
N MET A 21 -8.46 4.07 -2.01
CA MET A 21 -9.13 4.44 -0.77
C MET A 21 -9.89 5.77 -0.89
N LEU A 22 -9.34 6.76 -1.60
CA LEU A 22 -10.03 8.02 -1.88
C LEU A 22 -11.27 7.79 -2.75
N ALA A 23 -11.15 7.01 -3.83
CA ALA A 23 -12.28 6.67 -4.69
C ALA A 23 -13.35 5.87 -3.93
N TYR A 24 -12.93 4.93 -3.08
CA TYR A 24 -13.80 4.14 -2.21
C TYR A 24 -14.56 5.03 -1.22
N ALA A 25 -13.87 5.95 -0.54
CA ALA A 25 -14.49 6.89 0.39
C ALA A 25 -15.48 7.84 -0.30
N ALA A 26 -15.17 8.28 -1.53
CA ALA A 26 -16.04 9.14 -2.33
C ALA A 26 -17.38 8.47 -2.72
N GLN A 27 -17.47 7.14 -2.68
CA GLN A 27 -18.73 6.43 -2.92
C GLN A 27 -19.76 6.65 -1.80
N GLY A 28 -19.34 7.20 -0.66
CA GLY A 28 -20.25 7.57 0.44
C GLY A 28 -20.97 6.39 1.09
N ARG A 29 -20.41 5.18 0.97
CA ARG A 29 -20.98 3.97 1.56
C ARG A 29 -20.73 3.98 3.08
N ALA A 30 -21.78 3.75 3.87
CA ALA A 30 -21.69 3.71 5.34
C ALA A 30 -21.13 2.36 5.86
N GLU A 31 -21.21 1.31 5.05
CA GLU A 31 -20.74 -0.03 5.36
C GLU A 31 -19.86 -0.56 4.23
N GLU A 32 -18.95 -1.46 4.58
CA GLU A 32 -18.18 -2.21 3.61
C GLU A 32 -19.16 -3.09 2.80
N GLY A 33 -19.37 -2.72 1.53
CA GLY A 33 -20.41 -3.35 0.69
C GLY A 33 -20.18 -4.85 0.51
N ALA A 34 -21.23 -5.66 0.61
CA ALA A 34 -21.21 -7.07 0.23
C ALA A 34 -21.00 -7.20 -1.29
N GLY A 35 -19.74 -7.35 -1.73
CA GLY A 35 -19.38 -7.43 -3.14
C GLY A 35 -17.87 -7.33 -3.39
N ALA A 36 -17.47 -7.41 -4.66
CA ALA A 36 -16.07 -7.38 -5.08
C ALA A 36 -15.32 -6.14 -4.56
N ASP A 37 -15.96 -4.97 -4.55
CA ASP A 37 -15.37 -3.71 -4.06
C ASP A 37 -14.99 -3.77 -2.57
N GLY A 38 -15.80 -4.44 -1.74
CA GLY A 38 -15.54 -4.62 -0.31
C GLY A 38 -14.39 -5.61 -0.05
N ALA A 39 -14.24 -6.63 -0.87
CA ALA A 39 -13.06 -7.49 -0.80
C ALA A 39 -11.79 -6.74 -1.25
N GLN A 40 -11.91 -5.86 -2.25
CA GLN A 40 -10.79 -5.10 -2.80
C GLN A 40 -10.21 -4.06 -1.84
N ILE A 41 -11.03 -3.34 -1.06
CA ILE A 41 -10.51 -2.36 -0.09
C ILE A 41 -9.58 -3.02 0.94
N ARG A 42 -9.90 -4.24 1.40
CA ARG A 42 -9.02 -5.01 2.29
C ARG A 42 -7.73 -5.42 1.60
N THR A 43 -7.80 -5.84 0.35
CA THR A 43 -6.60 -6.19 -0.44
C THR A 43 -5.66 -5.00 -0.58
N PHE A 44 -6.18 -3.81 -0.89
CA PHE A 44 -5.38 -2.60 -1.00
C PHE A 44 -4.78 -2.16 0.34
N LEU A 45 -5.52 -2.28 1.45
CA LEU A 45 -5.00 -2.01 2.79
C LEU A 45 -3.85 -2.94 3.17
N ILE A 46 -3.96 -4.25 2.86
CA ILE A 46 -2.89 -5.22 3.12
C ILE A 46 -1.67 -4.90 2.28
N ARG A 47 -1.84 -4.62 0.98
CA ARG A 47 -0.74 -4.21 0.07
C ARG A 47 -0.05 -2.94 0.57
N PHE A 48 -0.82 -1.94 1.01
CA PHE A 48 -0.29 -0.71 1.58
C PHE A 48 0.57 -0.99 2.81
N SER A 49 0.08 -1.79 3.76
CA SER A 49 0.83 -2.13 4.99
C SER A 49 2.15 -2.82 4.66
N ALA A 50 2.11 -3.83 3.79
CA ALA A 50 3.31 -4.59 3.40
C ALA A 50 4.34 -3.69 2.69
N ALA A 51 3.89 -2.76 1.83
CA ALA A 51 4.79 -1.83 1.15
C ALA A 51 5.47 -0.85 2.12
N VAL A 52 4.73 -0.35 3.13
CA VAL A 52 5.30 0.52 4.18
C VAL A 52 6.32 -0.25 5.01
N GLU A 53 6.02 -1.49 5.41
CA GLU A 53 6.96 -2.35 6.15
C GLU A 53 8.24 -2.62 5.34
N SER A 54 8.10 -2.96 4.05
CA SER A 54 9.24 -3.21 3.16
C SER A 54 10.13 -1.97 2.98
N ILE A 55 9.55 -0.76 2.88
CA ILE A 55 10.33 0.48 2.84
C ILE A 55 11.06 0.71 4.16
N ALA A 56 10.42 0.44 5.30
CA ALA A 56 11.04 0.61 6.61
C ALA A 56 12.26 -0.33 6.78
N GLU A 57 12.11 -1.60 6.39
CA GLU A 57 13.20 -2.59 6.37
C GLU A 57 14.35 -2.15 5.45
N ALA A 58 14.05 -1.71 4.23
CA ALA A 58 15.06 -1.23 3.30
C ALA A 58 15.83 -0.01 3.83
N LEU A 59 15.15 0.92 4.51
CA LEU A 59 15.79 2.08 5.14
C LEU A 59 16.67 1.67 6.33
N GLU A 60 16.23 0.70 7.13
CA GLU A 60 17.03 0.16 8.24
C GLU A 60 18.31 -0.50 7.72
N GLU A 61 18.22 -1.33 6.67
CA GLU A 61 19.39 -1.95 6.03
C GLU A 61 20.39 -0.90 5.52
N ILE A 62 19.91 0.15 4.84
CA ILE A 62 20.76 1.25 4.35
C ILE A 62 21.46 1.97 5.51
N THR A 63 20.77 2.13 6.64
CA THR A 63 21.31 2.85 7.81
C THR A 63 22.33 2.01 8.58
N GLN A 64 22.13 0.68 8.66
CA GLN A 64 23.08 -0.25 9.28
C GLN A 64 24.32 -0.54 8.42
N SER A 65 24.25 -0.30 7.11
CA SER A 65 25.37 -0.50 6.17
C SER A 65 26.33 0.70 6.07
N ASN A 66 26.07 1.81 6.78
CA ASN A 66 26.96 2.97 6.91
C ASN A 66 27.71 2.97 8.25
#